data_AF-A0A1Y0HNS8-F1
#
_entry.id   AF-A0A1Y0HNS8-F1
#
_cell.length_a   1.000
_cell.length_b   1.000
_cell.length_c   1.000
_cell.angle_alpha   90.00
_cell.angle_beta   90.00
_cell.angle_gamma   90.00
#
_symmetry.space_group_name_H-M   'P 1'
#
loop_
_entity.id
_entity.type
_entity.pdbx_description
1 polymer ?
#
loop_
_entity_poly.entity_id
_entity_poly.type
_entity_poly.pdbx_seq_one_letter_code
_entity_poly.pdbx_strand_id
1 'polypeptide(L)'
;MTNLSLFVVLSDTKLFQFVLAMHKDEGIILLNKKQFKTRTKLVIEYGNLEENEILRYIQTLLMGHMHGDIALMFSTHEAKVIARYAKGNFRTIKKFLYTLMKLLDYAQQKNLSKYRKLGSCLLTMAALDIGLIDDK
;
A
#
# COMPACT_ATOMS: atom_id res chain seq x y z
N MET A 1 28.09 4.39 -21.55
CA MET A 1 27.15 4.00 -22.62
C MET A 1 27.01 2.47 -22.79
N THR A 2 27.52 1.64 -21.87
CA THR A 2 27.64 0.17 -22.05
C THR A 2 26.46 -0.66 -21.51
N ASN A 3 25.70 -0.17 -20.54
CA ASN A 3 24.62 -0.97 -19.92
C ASN A 3 23.31 -1.00 -20.74
N LEU A 4 23.09 0.04 -21.55
CA LEU A 4 21.85 0.20 -22.30
C LEU A 4 21.80 -0.66 -23.57
N SER A 5 22.96 -0.95 -24.17
CA SER A 5 23.08 -1.84 -25.32
C SER A 5 22.80 -3.29 -24.94
N LEU A 6 23.26 -3.74 -23.76
CA LEU A 6 22.98 -5.08 -23.25
C LEU A 6 21.47 -5.31 -23.04
N PHE A 7 20.77 -4.34 -22.46
CA PHE A 7 19.31 -4.40 -22.29
C PHE A 7 18.59 -4.63 -23.63
N VAL A 8 18.98 -3.89 -24.68
CA VAL A 8 18.38 -4.03 -26.01
C VAL A 8 18.63 -5.42 -26.57
N VAL A 9 19.88 -5.89 -26.53
CA VAL A 9 20.26 -7.23 -27.02
C VAL A 9 19.46 -8.32 -26.32
N LEU A 10 19.40 -8.28 -24.98
CA LEU A 10 18.66 -9.28 -24.20
C LEU A 10 17.16 -9.21 -24.47
N SER A 11 16.59 -8.01 -24.62
CA SER A 11 15.17 -7.84 -24.94
C SER A 11 14.82 -8.37 -26.33
N ASP A 12 15.74 -8.31 -27.29
CA ASP A 12 15.54 -8.82 -28.65
C ASP A 12 15.51 -10.35 -28.73
N THR A 13 16.24 -11.04 -27.82
CA THR A 13 16.27 -12.51 -27.80
C THR A 13 14.90 -13.15 -27.54
N LYS A 14 13.93 -12.39 -27.02
CA LYS A 14 12.61 -12.86 -26.52
C LYS A 14 12.68 -13.93 -25.41
N LEU A 15 13.88 -14.28 -24.93
CA LEU A 15 14.10 -15.20 -23.82
C LEU A 15 13.88 -14.52 -22.46
N PHE A 16 14.02 -13.18 -22.41
CA PHE A 16 13.91 -12.40 -21.19
C PHE A 16 12.71 -11.46 -21.22
N GLN A 17 12.01 -11.39 -20.09
CA GLN A 17 11.01 -10.36 -19.81
C GLN A 17 11.54 -9.43 -18.73
N PHE A 18 11.50 -8.12 -19.00
CA PHE A 18 11.97 -7.11 -18.06
C PHE A 18 10.77 -6.41 -17.41
N VAL A 19 10.79 -6.32 -16.09
CA VAL A 19 9.85 -5.50 -15.30
C VAL A 19 10.63 -4.33 -14.74
N LEU A 20 10.21 -3.12 -15.10
CA LEU A 20 10.82 -1.88 -14.64
C LEU A 20 9.82 -1.14 -13.76
N ALA A 21 10.25 -0.70 -12.59
CA ALA A 21 9.46 0.11 -11.66
C ALA A 21 10.21 1.41 -11.38
N MET A 22 9.55 2.54 -11.62
CA MET A 22 10.14 3.88 -11.49
C MET A 22 9.06 4.94 -11.22
N HIS A 23 9.47 6.17 -10.92
CA HIS A 23 8.53 7.28 -10.76
C HIS A 23 7.87 7.64 -12.10
N LYS A 24 6.64 8.18 -12.06
CA LYS A 24 5.82 8.45 -13.26
C LYS A 24 6.58 9.28 -14.29
N ASP A 25 7.23 10.36 -13.86
CA ASP A 25 7.94 11.28 -14.75
C ASP A 25 9.14 10.59 -15.41
N GLU A 26 9.91 9.79 -14.64
CA GLU A 26 11.01 8.99 -15.16
C GLU A 26 10.52 7.94 -16.17
N GLY A 27 9.37 7.31 -15.87
CA GLY A 27 8.70 6.35 -16.76
C GLY A 27 8.31 6.98 -18.08
N ILE A 28 7.70 8.17 -18.06
CA ILE A 28 7.33 8.90 -19.27
C ILE A 28 8.57 9.26 -20.10
N ILE A 29 9.63 9.75 -19.46
CA ILE A 29 10.90 10.06 -20.13
C ILE A 29 11.50 8.81 -20.78
N LEU A 30 11.46 7.67 -20.09
CA LEU A 30 12.00 6.41 -20.58
C LEU A 30 11.19 5.85 -21.75
N LEU A 31 9.85 5.90 -21.67
CA LEU A 31 8.95 5.45 -22.73
C LEU A 31 9.03 6.30 -23.99
N ASN A 32 9.40 7.58 -23.87
CA ASN A 32 9.63 8.45 -25.02
C ASN A 32 10.92 8.12 -25.79
N LYS A 33 11.86 7.36 -25.21
CA LYS A 33 13.04 6.88 -25.93
C LYS A 33 12.65 5.78 -26.91
N LYS A 34 13.09 5.94 -28.17
CA LYS A 34 12.73 5.06 -29.31
C LYS A 34 12.88 3.57 -29.02
N GLN A 35 13.95 3.18 -28.33
CA GLN A 35 14.27 1.79 -27.97
C GLN A 35 13.33 1.15 -26.94
N PHE A 36 12.62 1.94 -26.12
CA PHE A 36 11.64 1.44 -25.16
C PHE A 36 10.24 1.51 -25.75
N LYS A 37 9.91 2.58 -26.49
CA LYS A 37 8.60 2.76 -27.14
C LYS A 37 8.17 1.56 -27.99
N THR A 38 9.10 0.94 -28.74
CA THR A 38 8.80 -0.20 -29.61
C THR A 38 8.84 -1.55 -28.89
N ARG A 39 9.36 -1.61 -27.66
CA ARG A 39 9.64 -2.84 -26.91
C ARG A 39 8.75 -3.04 -25.69
N THR A 40 8.13 -1.97 -25.21
CA THR A 40 7.18 -2.01 -24.10
C THR A 40 5.90 -2.72 -24.53
N LYS A 41 5.59 -3.83 -23.85
CA LYS A 41 4.35 -4.60 -24.08
C LYS A 41 3.18 -4.09 -23.23
N LEU A 42 3.46 -3.68 -22.00
CA LEU A 42 2.47 -3.27 -21.02
C LEU A 42 3.05 -2.17 -20.14
N VAL A 43 2.24 -1.14 -19.89
CA VAL A 43 2.51 -0.10 -18.89
C VAL A 43 1.41 -0.21 -17.85
N ILE A 44 1.79 -0.36 -16.58
CA ILE A 44 0.87 -0.39 -15.45
C ILE A 44 1.17 0.86 -14.61
N GLU A 45 0.16 1.72 -14.45
CA GLU A 45 0.24 2.86 -13.56
C GLU A 45 -0.37 2.51 -12.21
N TYR A 46 0.37 2.79 -11.13
CA TYR A 46 -0.14 2.65 -9.76
C TYR A 46 -0.63 4.01 -9.26
N GLY A 47 -1.89 4.04 -8.83
CA GLY A 47 -2.51 5.21 -8.20
C GLY A 47 -2.59 5.11 -6.69
N ASN A 48 -3.29 6.07 -6.10
CA ASN A 48 -3.79 5.94 -4.74
C ASN A 48 -4.88 4.86 -4.70
N LEU A 49 -4.96 4.14 -3.58
CA LEU A 49 -5.98 3.12 -3.40
C LEU A 49 -7.35 3.73 -3.09
N GLU A 50 -8.39 3.14 -3.67
CA GLU A 50 -9.78 3.38 -3.34
C GLU A 50 -10.20 2.66 -2.05
N GLU A 51 -11.31 3.08 -1.42
CA GLU A 51 -11.79 2.55 -0.13
C GLU A 51 -12.03 1.03 -0.17
N ASN A 52 -12.58 0.52 -1.27
CA ASN A 52 -12.79 -0.91 -1.53
C ASN A 52 -11.48 -1.68 -1.70
N GLU A 53 -10.49 -1.09 -2.39
CA GLU A 53 -9.16 -1.68 -2.56
C GLU A 53 -8.41 -1.73 -1.22
N ILE A 54 -8.56 -0.71 -0.38
CA ILE A 54 -8.02 -0.67 0.98
C ILE A 54 -8.65 -1.77 1.83
N LEU A 55 -9.98 -1.89 1.83
CA LEU A 55 -10.67 -2.96 2.56
C LEU A 55 -10.20 -4.34 2.11
N ARG A 56 -10.17 -4.56 0.79
CA ARG A 56 -9.70 -5.82 0.21
C ARG A 56 -8.25 -6.11 0.57
N TYR A 57 -7.38 -5.11 0.53
CA TYR A 57 -5.99 -5.22 0.94
C TYR A 57 -5.86 -5.67 2.40
N ILE A 58 -6.58 -5.02 3.32
CA ILE A 58 -6.55 -5.33 4.76
C ILE A 58 -7.04 -6.76 5.00
N GLN A 59 -8.19 -7.13 4.43
CA GLN A 59 -8.77 -8.45 4.61
C GLN A 59 -7.85 -9.55 4.05
N THR A 60 -7.30 -9.34 2.85
CA THR A 60 -6.36 -10.30 2.23
C THR A 60 -5.09 -10.46 3.06
N LEU A 61 -4.54 -9.35 3.56
CA LEU A 61 -3.35 -9.36 4.42
C LEU A 61 -3.60 -10.17 5.70
N LEU A 62 -4.69 -9.90 6.42
CA LEU A 62 -4.95 -10.52 7.71
C LEU A 62 -5.42 -11.97 7.61
N MET A 63 -6.22 -12.31 6.59
CA MET A 63 -6.61 -13.70 6.30
C MET A 63 -5.39 -14.55 5.94
N GLY A 64 -4.46 -14.00 5.15
CA GLY A 64 -3.20 -14.68 4.80
C GLY A 64 -2.29 -14.99 5.98
N HIS A 65 -2.46 -14.29 7.10
CA HIS A 65 -1.71 -14.51 8.34
C HIS A 65 -2.51 -15.25 9.42
N MET A 66 -3.65 -15.87 9.11
CA MET A 66 -4.53 -16.57 10.07
C MET A 66 -5.18 -15.67 11.13
N HIS A 67 -5.23 -14.36 10.91
CA HIS A 67 -5.90 -13.39 11.81
C HIS A 67 -7.32 -13.08 11.32
N GLY A 68 -8.11 -14.12 11.01
CA GLY A 68 -9.43 -14.00 10.41
C GLY A 68 -10.40 -13.16 11.26
N ASP A 69 -10.39 -13.34 12.58
CA ASP A 69 -11.26 -12.59 13.49
C ASP A 69 -10.95 -11.09 13.47
N ILE A 70 -9.67 -10.72 13.34
CA ILE A 70 -9.26 -9.32 13.22
C ILE A 70 -9.64 -8.77 11.85
N ALA A 71 -9.50 -9.58 10.78
CA ALA A 71 -9.91 -9.19 9.44
C ALA A 71 -11.39 -8.81 9.36
N LEU A 72 -12.25 -9.55 10.09
CA LEU A 72 -13.69 -9.29 10.18
C LEU A 72 -14.04 -8.03 10.97
N MET A 73 -13.12 -7.46 11.76
CA MET A 73 -13.34 -6.19 12.42
C MET A 73 -13.26 -5.00 11.46
N PHE A 74 -12.71 -5.17 10.26
CA PHE A 74 -12.64 -4.13 9.25
C PHE A 74 -13.84 -4.22 8.30
N SER A 75 -14.63 -3.14 8.26
CA SER A 75 -15.68 -2.93 7.29
C SER A 75 -15.33 -1.79 6.33
N THR A 76 -16.26 -1.48 5.44
CA THR A 76 -16.17 -0.28 4.57
C THR A 76 -16.04 1.00 5.39
N HIS A 77 -16.59 1.05 6.60
CA HIS A 77 -16.48 2.21 7.49
C HIS A 77 -15.02 2.47 7.89
N GLU A 78 -14.33 1.47 8.44
CA GLU A 78 -12.92 1.59 8.86
C GLU A 78 -12.03 1.88 7.66
N ALA A 79 -12.26 1.21 6.53
CA ALA A 79 -11.50 1.44 5.30
C ALA A 79 -11.64 2.89 4.81
N LYS A 80 -12.85 3.46 4.86
CA LYS A 80 -13.11 4.86 4.52
C LYS A 80 -12.39 5.84 5.45
N VAL A 81 -12.39 5.57 6.76
CA VAL A 81 -11.67 6.40 7.73
C VAL A 81 -10.16 6.37 7.46
N ILE A 82 -9.60 5.18 7.23
CA ILE A 82 -8.18 5.01 6.89
C ILE A 82 -7.86 5.73 5.58
N ALA A 83 -8.70 5.57 4.56
CA ALA A 83 -8.54 6.23 3.25
C ALA A 83 -8.50 7.75 3.39
N ARG A 84 -9.38 8.32 4.22
CA ARG A 84 -9.44 9.76 4.49
C ARG A 84 -8.16 10.28 5.14
N TYR A 85 -7.61 9.57 6.12
CA TYR A 85 -6.36 9.98 6.77
C TYR A 85 -5.16 9.81 5.84
N ALA A 86 -5.05 8.66 5.18
CA ALA A 86 -3.90 8.32 4.36
C ALA A 86 -3.97 8.88 2.92
N LYS A 87 -5.10 9.48 2.53
CA LYS A 87 -5.39 9.97 1.16
C LYS A 87 -5.12 8.90 0.09
N GLY A 88 -5.42 7.64 0.41
CA GLY A 88 -5.18 6.48 -0.47
C GLY A 88 -3.70 6.13 -0.70
N ASN A 89 -2.74 6.81 -0.05
CA ASN A 89 -1.32 6.51 -0.20
C ASN A 89 -0.97 5.16 0.46
N PHE A 90 -0.57 4.18 -0.35
CA PHE A 90 -0.33 2.81 0.13
C PHE A 90 0.72 2.71 1.25
N ARG A 91 1.82 3.48 1.17
CA ARG A 91 2.86 3.50 2.21
C ARG A 91 2.29 4.00 3.54
N THR A 92 1.45 5.02 3.48
CA THR A 92 0.81 5.61 4.65
C THR A 92 -0.22 4.68 5.25
N ILE A 93 -1.04 4.01 4.41
CA ILE A 93 -1.98 2.96 4.84
C ILE A 93 -1.24 1.83 5.57
N LYS A 94 -0.11 1.36 5.04
CA LYS A 94 0.70 0.33 5.70
C LYS A 94 1.19 0.77 7.09
N LYS A 95 1.70 2.00 7.21
CA LYS A 95 2.13 2.54 8.50
C LYS A 95 0.96 2.65 9.48
N PHE A 96 -0.19 3.13 9.00
CA PHE A 96 -1.41 3.23 9.79
C PHE A 96 -1.82 1.88 10.37
N LEU A 97 -1.89 0.84 9.53
CA LEU A 97 -2.26 -0.51 9.96
C LEU A 97 -1.25 -1.08 10.97
N TYR A 98 0.04 -0.87 10.74
CA TYR A 98 1.08 -1.30 11.68
C TYR A 98 0.87 -0.68 13.06
N THR A 99 0.68 0.65 13.13
CA THR A 99 0.40 1.35 14.39
C THR A 99 -0.91 0.87 15.04
N LEU A 100 -1.96 0.68 14.25
CA LEU A 100 -3.25 0.19 14.74
C LEU A 100 -3.14 -1.21 15.35
N MET A 101 -2.40 -2.12 14.72
CA MET A 101 -2.15 -3.46 15.25
C MET A 101 -1.34 -3.39 16.55
N LYS A 102 -0.34 -2.52 16.63
CA LYS A 102 0.44 -2.29 17.86
C LYS A 102 -0.44 -1.81 19.02
N LEU A 103 -1.39 -0.91 18.75
CA LEU A 103 -2.35 -0.44 19.76
C LEU A 103 -3.29 -1.56 20.23
N LEU A 104 -3.81 -2.37 19.31
CA LEU A 104 -4.67 -3.51 19.64
C LEU A 104 -3.93 -4.56 20.47
N ASP A 105 -2.69 -4.91 20.08
CA ASP A 105 -1.84 -5.86 20.82
C ASP A 105 -1.55 -5.34 22.24
N TYR A 106 -1.18 -4.06 22.38
CA TYR A 106 -0.97 -3.44 23.68
C TYR A 106 -2.24 -3.48 24.56
N ALA A 107 -3.40 -3.15 23.98
CA ALA A 107 -4.68 -3.19 24.68
C ALA A 107 -5.05 -4.61 25.13
N GLN A 108 -4.76 -5.62 24.30
CA GLN A 108 -4.97 -7.02 24.64
C GLN A 108 -4.07 -7.45 25.81
N GLN A 109 -2.77 -7.19 25.73
CA GLN A 109 -1.79 -7.55 26.77
C GLN A 109 -2.08 -6.89 28.12
N LYS A 110 -2.61 -5.66 28.12
CA LYS A 110 -2.97 -4.91 29.34
C LYS A 110 -4.42 -5.11 29.79
N ASN A 111 -5.17 -6.02 29.17
CA ASN A 111 -6.57 -6.28 29.46
C ASN A 111 -7.48 -5.03 29.41
N LEU A 112 -7.18 -4.09 28.52
CA LEU A 112 -7.97 -2.88 28.31
C LEU A 112 -9.22 -3.20 27.47
N SER A 113 -10.25 -3.73 28.11
CA SER A 113 -11.48 -4.23 27.46
C SER A 113 -12.11 -3.26 26.46
N LYS A 114 -12.08 -1.96 26.76
CA LYS A 114 -12.58 -0.88 25.90
C LYS A 114 -11.90 -0.79 24.52
N TYR A 115 -10.64 -1.21 24.43
CA TYR A 115 -9.79 -1.06 23.23
C TYR A 115 -9.45 -2.40 22.56
N ARG A 116 -10.13 -3.49 22.93
CA ARG A 116 -9.95 -4.80 22.29
C ARG A 116 -10.64 -4.92 20.92
N LYS A 117 -11.53 -3.98 20.59
CA LYS A 117 -12.23 -3.93 19.30
C LYS A 117 -11.83 -2.66 18.57
N LEU A 118 -11.90 -2.70 17.24
CA LEU A 118 -11.77 -1.50 16.43
C LEU A 118 -12.86 -0.49 16.79
N GLY A 119 -12.43 0.76 16.93
CA GLY A 119 -13.29 1.89 17.21
C GLY A 119 -12.64 3.18 16.75
N SER A 120 -13.45 4.22 16.58
CA SER A 120 -13.01 5.54 16.10
C SER A 120 -11.83 6.13 16.89
N CYS A 121 -11.80 5.89 18.20
CA CYS A 121 -10.72 6.32 19.07
C CYS A 121 -9.37 5.69 18.69
N LEU A 122 -9.31 4.38 18.43
CA LEU A 122 -8.08 3.69 18.01
C LEU A 122 -7.61 4.16 16.63
N LEU A 123 -8.55 4.37 15.70
CA LEU A 123 -8.22 4.93 14.38
C LEU A 123 -7.63 6.34 14.51
N THR A 124 -8.20 7.17 15.38
CA THR A 124 -7.70 8.53 15.64
C THR A 124 -6.33 8.50 16.32
N MET A 125 -6.14 7.62 17.31
CA MET A 125 -4.85 7.42 17.98
C MET A 125 -3.76 6.97 17.00
N ALA A 126 -4.08 6.03 16.11
CA ALA A 126 -3.15 5.61 15.07
C ALA A 126 -2.78 6.77 14.15
N ALA A 127 -3.77 7.56 13.71
CA ALA A 127 -3.56 8.73 12.86
C ALA A 127 -2.69 9.81 13.55
N LEU A 128 -2.91 10.07 14.83
CA LEU A 128 -2.11 10.99 15.64
C LEU A 128 -0.65 10.51 15.75
N ASP A 129 -0.42 9.24 16.12
CA ASP A 129 0.92 8.66 16.30
C ASP A 129 1.77 8.73 15.01
N ILE A 130 1.15 8.55 13.84
CA ILE A 130 1.86 8.66 12.56
C ILE A 130 1.85 10.06 11.96
N GLY A 131 1.40 11.08 12.70
CA GLY A 131 1.46 12.50 12.30
C GLY A 131 0.52 12.87 11.15
N LEU A 132 -0.63 12.18 11.02
CA LEU A 132 -1.67 12.53 10.04
C LEU A 132 -2.69 13.54 10.58
N ILE A 133 -2.72 13.74 11.89
CA ILE A 133 -3.54 14.72 12.61
C ILE A 133 -2.65 15.35 13.69
N ASP A 134 -2.85 16.63 13.98
CA ASP A 134 -2.19 17.33 15.07
C ASP A 134 -3.08 17.40 16.32
N ASP A 135 -2.48 17.44 17.50
CA ASP A 135 -3.11 17.48 18.83
C ASP A 135 -3.37 18.90 19.37
N LYS A 136 -3.60 19.86 18.46
CA LYS A 136 -3.82 21.29 18.80
C LYS A 136 -4.87 21.52 19.88
#